data_AF-M1WRI3-F1
#
_entry.id   AF-M1WRI3-F1
#
_cell.length_a   1.000
_cell.length_b   1.000
_cell.length_c   1.000
_cell.angle_alpha   90.00
_cell.angle_beta   90.00
_cell.angle_gamma   90.00
#
_symmetry.space_group_name_H-M   'P 1'
#
loop_
_entity.id
_entity.type
_entity.pdbx_description
1 polymer ?
#
loop_
_entity_poly.entity_id
_entity_poly.type
_entity_poly.pdbx_seq_one_letter_code
_entity_poly.pdbx_strand_id
1 'polypeptide(L)'
;MVNDNPNGAGMNPDVTLEQELNGLRRQYEHLRDQRVRAETQVADLSGRLDALKAQALEEYGTSDPKELQRLLQDKRQENERIVAEYREHIQTVQSDLAQVENRTDGDG
;
A
#
# COMPACT_ATOMS: atom_id res chain seq x y z
N MET A 1 -76.74 -18.70 27.87
CA MET A 1 -75.42 -19.32 27.68
C MET A 1 -74.54 -18.29 27.01
N VAL A 2 -73.42 -18.01 27.65
CA VAL A 2 -72.38 -17.03 27.29
C VAL A 2 -71.66 -17.49 26.02
N ASN A 3 -71.39 -16.56 25.10
CA ASN A 3 -70.05 -16.47 24.50
C ASN A 3 -69.86 -15.11 23.84
N ASP A 4 -69.31 -14.20 24.64
CA ASP A 4 -68.57 -13.03 24.18
C ASP A 4 -67.42 -13.48 23.28
N ASN A 5 -67.33 -12.90 22.09
CA ASN A 5 -66.11 -12.97 21.28
C ASN A 5 -65.70 -11.56 20.86
N PRO A 6 -64.94 -10.83 21.69
CA PRO A 6 -64.22 -9.65 21.24
C PRO A 6 -62.89 -10.14 20.66
N ASN A 7 -62.60 -9.82 19.40
CA ASN A 7 -61.27 -9.44 18.92
C ASN A 7 -61.28 -9.40 17.39
N GLY A 8 -61.82 -8.31 16.86
CA GLY A 8 -61.44 -7.85 15.53
C GLY A 8 -59.98 -7.42 15.58
N ALA A 9 -59.14 -8.17 14.89
CA ALA A 9 -57.73 -7.86 14.66
C ALA A 9 -57.63 -6.56 13.83
N GLY A 10 -57.53 -5.42 14.52
CA GLY A 10 -57.10 -4.15 13.95
C GLY A 10 -55.77 -3.80 14.59
N MET A 11 -54.67 -4.06 13.90
CA MET A 11 -53.37 -3.51 14.29
C MET A 11 -53.54 -1.98 14.33
N ASN A 12 -53.40 -1.35 15.51
CA ASN A 12 -53.56 0.10 15.64
C ASN A 12 -52.61 0.80 14.65
N PRO A 13 -53.11 1.62 13.73
CA PRO A 13 -52.30 2.24 12.67
C PRO A 13 -51.14 3.06 13.25
N ASP A 14 -51.37 3.68 14.40
CA ASP A 14 -50.34 4.44 15.14
C ASP A 14 -49.17 3.55 15.60
N VAL A 15 -49.44 2.31 16.02
CA VAL A 15 -48.40 1.35 16.43
C VAL A 15 -47.58 0.89 15.22
N THR A 16 -48.21 0.72 14.05
CA THR A 16 -47.49 0.36 12.82
C THR A 16 -46.58 1.48 12.33
N LEU A 17 -47.07 2.72 12.38
CA LEU A 17 -46.30 3.92 12.03
C LEU A 17 -45.12 4.13 12.99
N GLU A 18 -45.32 3.91 14.29
CA GLU A 18 -44.25 4.04 15.28
C GLU A 18 -43.17 2.95 15.10
N GLN A 19 -43.56 1.71 14.74
CA GLN A 19 -42.61 0.64 14.43
C GLN A 19 -41.80 0.95 13.16
N GLU A 20 -42.45 1.46 12.12
CA GLU A 20 -41.79 1.84 10.87
C GLU A 20 -40.81 3.01 11.09
N LEU A 21 -41.23 4.04 11.83
CA LEU A 21 -40.39 5.18 12.18
C LEU A 21 -39.17 4.78 13.01
N ASN A 22 -39.33 3.86 13.96
CA ASN A 22 -38.21 3.27 14.71
C ASN A 22 -37.28 2.43 13.81
N GLY A 23 -37.83 1.73 12.83
CA GLY A 23 -37.06 1.02 11.80
C GLY A 23 -36.19 1.98 10.98
N LEU A 24 -36.78 3.05 10.46
CA LEU A 24 -36.09 4.07 9.67
C LEU A 24 -35.01 4.80 10.48
N ARG A 25 -35.27 5.12 11.76
CA ARG A 25 -34.27 5.72 12.65
C ARG A 25 -33.04 4.83 12.81
N ARG A 26 -33.23 3.54 13.08
CA ARG A 26 -32.11 2.58 13.22
C ARG A 26 -31.33 2.43 11.92
N GLN A 27 -32.01 2.41 10.78
CA GLN A 27 -31.33 2.37 9.48
C GLN A 27 -30.50 3.63 9.23
N TYR A 28 -31.04 4.80 9.55
CA TYR A 28 -30.32 6.06 9.45
C TYR A 28 -29.09 6.10 10.35
N GLU A 29 -29.22 5.69 11.62
CA GLU A 29 -28.09 5.60 12.55
C GLU A 29 -27.00 4.66 12.03
N HIS A 30 -27.39 3.49 11.51
CA HIS A 30 -26.45 2.55 10.91
C HIS A 30 -25.71 3.14 9.70
N LEU A 31 -26.44 3.79 8.79
CA LEU A 31 -25.85 4.44 7.62
C LEU A 31 -24.93 5.59 8.01
N ARG A 32 -25.30 6.38 9.03
CA ARG A 32 -24.46 7.45 9.57
C ARG A 32 -23.15 6.89 10.14
N ASP A 33 -23.21 5.80 10.90
CA ASP A 33 -22.03 5.16 11.46
C ASP A 33 -21.11 4.60 10.36
N GLN A 34 -21.69 3.98 9.33
CA GLN A 34 -20.94 3.52 8.16
C GLN A 34 -20.25 4.69 7.44
N ARG A 35 -20.95 5.81 7.28
CA ARG A 35 -20.40 7.02 6.65
C ARG A 35 -19.19 7.54 7.42
N VAL A 36 -19.31 7.68 8.74
CA VAL A 36 -18.21 8.16 9.59
C VAL A 36 -17.00 7.23 9.50
N ARG A 37 -17.22 5.91 9.51
CA ARG A 37 -16.12 4.94 9.33
C ARG A 37 -15.45 5.07 7.97
N ALA A 38 -16.22 5.21 6.90
CA ALA A 38 -15.70 5.38 5.55
C ALA A 38 -14.91 6.69 5.41
N GLU A 39 -15.44 7.80 5.93
CA GLU A 39 -14.76 9.10 5.96
C GLU A 39 -13.42 9.00 6.70
N THR A 40 -13.39 8.29 7.83
CA THR A 40 -12.16 8.07 8.62
C THR A 40 -11.14 7.24 7.85
N GLN A 41 -11.58 6.18 7.17
CA GLN A 41 -10.70 5.34 6.35
C GLN A 41 -10.11 6.11 5.16
N VAL A 42 -10.92 6.94 4.49
CA VAL A 42 -10.44 7.78 3.39
C VAL A 42 -9.38 8.76 3.89
N ALA A 43 -9.59 9.39 5.05
CA ALA A 43 -8.62 10.30 5.64
C ALA A 43 -7.29 9.59 5.99
N ASP A 44 -7.35 8.41 6.63
CA ASP A 44 -6.15 7.61 6.96
C ASP A 44 -5.39 7.15 5.70
N LEU A 45 -6.09 6.60 4.71
CA LEU A 45 -5.48 6.14 3.46
C LEU A 45 -4.86 7.29 2.66
N SER A 46 -5.52 8.44 2.62
CA SER A 46 -4.98 9.64 1.97
C SER A 46 -3.71 10.13 2.66
N GLY A 47 -3.70 10.17 4.00
CA GLY A 47 -2.51 10.55 4.77
C GLY A 47 -1.33 9.60 4.54
N ARG A 48 -1.58 8.28 4.50
CA ARG A 48 -0.53 7.29 4.18
C ARG A 48 -0.01 7.43 2.76
N LEU A 49 -0.88 7.72 1.80
CA LEU A 49 -0.49 7.93 0.41
C LEU A 49 0.41 9.17 0.28
N ASP A 50 0.06 10.27 0.94
CA ASP A 50 0.86 11.49 0.92
C ASP A 50 2.23 11.30 1.58
N ALA A 51 2.27 10.59 2.71
CA ALA A 51 3.53 10.22 3.36
C ALA A 51 4.43 9.37 2.44
N LEU A 52 3.85 8.37 1.75
CA LEU A 52 4.60 7.53 0.82
C LEU A 52 5.12 8.33 -0.38
N LYS A 53 4.32 9.25 -0.91
CA LYS A 53 4.76 10.15 -1.99
C LYS A 53 5.88 11.08 -1.54
N ALA A 54 5.79 11.64 -0.34
CA ALA A 54 6.83 12.49 0.22
C ALA A 54 8.15 11.72 0.37
N GLN A 55 8.10 10.50 0.92
CA GLN A 55 9.28 9.63 1.02
C GLN A 55 9.87 9.31 -0.37
N ALA A 56 9.04 9.02 -1.36
CA ALA A 56 9.51 8.75 -2.72
C ALA A 56 10.16 9.99 -3.36
N LEU A 57 9.59 11.17 -3.16
CA LEU A 57 10.17 12.43 -3.61
C LEU A 57 11.51 12.73 -2.91
N GLU A 58 11.64 12.45 -1.61
CA GLU A 58 12.88 12.66 -0.85
C GLU A 58 13.98 11.69 -1.30
N GLU A 59 13.69 10.40 -1.40
CA GLU A 59 14.69 9.37 -1.70
C GLU A 59 15.05 9.31 -3.19
N TYR A 60 14.08 9.51 -4.08
CA TYR A 60 14.22 9.25 -5.51
C TYR A 60 13.96 10.49 -6.38
N GLY A 61 13.55 11.62 -5.80
CA GLY A 61 13.23 12.84 -6.55
C GLY A 61 11.87 12.81 -7.25
N THR A 62 11.14 11.69 -7.18
CA THR A 62 9.83 11.51 -7.83
C THR A 62 8.95 10.53 -7.06
N SER A 63 7.64 10.77 -7.09
CA SER A 63 6.64 9.82 -6.59
C SER A 63 5.84 9.13 -7.71
N ASP A 64 6.18 9.37 -8.99
CA ASP A 64 5.52 8.68 -10.11
C ASP A 64 6.04 7.23 -10.20
N PRO A 65 5.17 6.21 -10.04
CA PRO A 65 5.56 4.81 -10.16
C PRO A 65 6.30 4.49 -11.46
N LYS A 66 5.94 5.12 -12.59
CA LYS A 66 6.62 4.87 -13.88
C LYS A 66 8.03 5.43 -13.89
N GLU A 67 8.23 6.63 -13.35
CA GLU A 67 9.56 7.23 -13.25
C GLU A 67 10.45 6.47 -12.27
N LEU A 68 9.90 6.02 -11.13
CA LEU A 68 10.60 5.14 -10.19
C LEU A 68 11.06 3.84 -10.85
N GLN A 69 10.22 3.24 -11.69
CA GLN A 69 10.58 2.03 -12.43
C GLN A 69 11.69 2.29 -13.45
N ARG A 70 11.68 3.45 -14.11
CA ARG A 70 12.74 3.88 -15.03
C ARG A 70 14.07 4.08 -14.27
N LEU A 71 14.04 4.81 -13.16
CA LEU A 71 15.19 5.00 -12.27
C LEU A 71 15.79 3.67 -11.80
N LEU A 72 14.95 2.69 -11.47
CA LEU A 72 15.41 1.35 -11.09
C LEU A 72 16.14 0.63 -12.23
N GLN A 73 15.60 0.69 -13.46
CA GLN A 73 16.26 0.08 -14.61
C GLN A 73 17.59 0.77 -14.93
N ASP A 74 17.62 2.09 -14.93
CA ASP A 74 18.84 2.88 -15.17
C ASP A 74 19.92 2.52 -14.13
N LYS A 75 19.57 2.47 -12.84
CA LYS A 75 20.49 2.07 -11.76
C LYS A 75 20.98 0.64 -11.91
N ARG A 76 20.16 -0.29 -12.40
CA ARG A 76 20.58 -1.68 -12.65
C ARG A 76 21.61 -1.77 -13.77
N GLN A 77 21.37 -1.07 -14.88
CA GLN A 77 22.32 -1.05 -16.00
C GLN A 77 23.65 -0.41 -15.59
N GLU A 78 23.61 0.68 -14.83
CA GLU A 78 24.83 1.30 -14.34
C GLU A 78 25.59 0.38 -13.37
N ASN A 79 24.88 -0.32 -12.48
CA ASN A 79 25.51 -1.31 -11.60
C ASN A 79 26.14 -2.46 -12.41
N GLU A 80 25.48 -2.94 -13.46
CA GLU A 80 26.03 -3.97 -14.34
C GLU A 80 27.31 -3.49 -15.03
N ARG A 81 27.33 -2.24 -15.50
CA ARG A 81 28.52 -1.60 -16.09
C ARG A 81 29.66 -1.51 -15.08
N ILE A 82 29.39 -0.96 -13.89
CA ILE A 82 30.37 -0.82 -12.81
C ILE A 82 30.92 -2.20 -12.42
N VAL A 83 30.07 -3.22 -12.29
CA VAL A 83 30.50 -4.58 -11.95
C VAL A 83 31.39 -5.17 -13.04
N ALA A 84 31.10 -4.92 -14.33
CA ALA A 84 31.95 -5.37 -15.42
C ALA A 84 33.34 -4.69 -15.37
N GLU A 85 33.38 -3.38 -15.18
CA GLU A 85 34.63 -2.61 -15.03
C GLU A 85 35.45 -3.09 -13.83
N TYR A 86 34.81 -3.33 -12.68
CA TYR A 86 35.49 -3.88 -11.51
C TYR A 86 36.05 -5.27 -11.76
N ARG A 87 35.33 -6.14 -12.49
CA ARG A 87 35.84 -7.48 -12.84
C ARG A 87 37.08 -7.41 -13.72
N GLU A 88 37.07 -6.55 -14.73
CA GLU A 88 38.22 -6.33 -15.61
C GLU A 88 39.43 -5.79 -14.83
N HIS A 89 39.18 -4.85 -13.90
CA HIS A 89 40.23 -4.31 -13.06
C HIS A 89 40.86 -5.38 -12.17
N ILE A 90 40.04 -6.22 -11.53
CA ILE A 90 40.53 -7.35 -10.71
C ILE A 90 41.36 -8.32 -11.55
N GLN A 91 40.91 -8.66 -12.77
CA GLN A 91 41.66 -9.56 -13.66
C GLN A 91 43.02 -8.97 -14.05
N THR A 92 43.06 -7.67 -14.35
CA THR A 92 44.32 -6.96 -14.65
C THR A 92 45.26 -7.02 -13.46
N VAL A 93 44.78 -6.67 -12.25
CA VAL A 93 45.59 -6.71 -11.02
C VAL A 93 46.12 -8.11 -10.74
N GLN A 94 45.29 -9.14 -10.93
CA GLN A 94 45.72 -10.54 -10.76
C GLN A 94 46.80 -10.94 -11.78
N SER A 95 46.67 -10.51 -13.04
CA SER A 95 47.66 -10.79 -14.08
C SER A 95 48.99 -10.08 -13.78
N ASP A 96 48.94 -8.82 -13.38
CA ASP A 96 50.12 -8.03 -13.02
C ASP A 96 50.84 -8.64 -11.81
N LEU A 97 50.07 -9.05 -10.79
CA LEU A 97 50.63 -9.73 -9.62
C LEU A 97 51.32 -11.04 -10.00
N ALA A 98 50.66 -11.89 -10.81
CA ALA A 98 51.25 -13.15 -11.27
C ALA A 98 52.53 -12.93 -12.10
N GLN A 99 52.62 -11.84 -12.88
CA GLN A 99 53.85 -11.51 -13.61
C GLN A 99 54.98 -11.07 -12.69
N VAL A 100 54.67 -10.34 -11.62
CA VAL A 100 55.65 -9.93 -10.62
C VAL A 100 56.15 -11.14 -9.85
N GLU A 101 55.25 -12.00 -9.37
CA GLU A 101 55.58 -13.23 -8.65
C GLU A 101 56.50 -14.15 -9.47
N ASN A 102 56.15 -14.42 -10.73
CA ASN A 102 56.99 -15.22 -11.63
C ASN A 102 58.38 -14.61 -11.91
N ARG A 103 58.51 -13.27 -11.88
CA ARG A 103 59.82 -12.61 -12.03
C ARG A 103 60.67 -12.75 -10.77
N THR A 104 60.08 -12.72 -9.59
CA THR A 104 60.80 -12.92 -8.32
C THR A 104 61.16 -14.38 -8.06
N ASP A 105 60.34 -15.34 -8.48
CA ASP A 105 60.60 -16.77 -8.28
C ASP A 105 61.59 -17.36 -9.30
N GLY A 106 61.82 -16.68 -10.43
CA GLY A 106 62.77 -17.09 -11.47
C GLY A 106 64.19 -16.53 -11.34
N ASP A 107 64.44 -15.65 -10.36
CA ASP A 107 65.72 -14.96 -10.15
C ASP A 107 66.44 -15.41 -8.86
N GLY A 108 66.18 -16.65 -8.41
CA GLY A 108 66.86 -17.33 -7.29
C GLY A 108 67.39 -18.70 -7.70
#